data_AF-A0A6L6DGU5-F1
#
_entry.id   AF-A0A6L6DGU5-F1
#
_cell.length_a   1.000
_cell.length_b   1.000
_cell.length_c   1.000
_cell.angle_alpha   90.00
_cell.angle_beta   90.00
_cell.angle_gamma   90.00
#
_symmetry.space_group_name_H-M   'P 1'
#
loop_
_entity.id
_entity.type
_entity.pdbx_description
1 polymer ?
#
loop_
_entity_poly.entity_id
_entity_poly.type
_entity_poly.pdbx_seq_one_letter_code
_entity_poly.pdbx_strand_id
1 'polypeptide(L)'
;MPIKDPSREAHFPLIEKKYGEPMSYWFDVMAEIADEKYPEQIAYLRENHGFSQAHANAVVMFSRGSKSTRRFNTPADYYKTLDPKQAKTIRAMFKAIMTKYPDLELVIAWNQPMLRIDKDYVFGASAAKNHILMATWSKDVLEKFAPKMKDLDVKKKTIGVPNDWKVDEKLLQAMVKARLAELK
;
A
#
# COMPACT_ATOMS: atom_id res chain seq x y z
N MET A 1 -14.05 8.17 -5.37
CA MET A 1 -13.04 9.09 -5.94
C MET A 1 -12.67 8.57 -7.32
N PRO A 2 -12.47 9.43 -8.33
CA PRO A 2 -11.99 8.99 -9.64
C PRO A 2 -10.63 8.29 -9.48
N ILE A 3 -10.43 7.22 -10.24
CA ILE A 3 -9.16 6.49 -10.26
C ILE A 3 -8.14 7.41 -10.94
N LYS A 4 -7.26 8.02 -10.13
CA LYS A 4 -6.15 8.82 -10.65
C LYS A 4 -5.25 7.91 -11.48
N ASP A 5 -4.85 8.35 -12.67
CA ASP A 5 -3.88 7.63 -13.50
C ASP A 5 -2.60 7.37 -12.67
N PRO A 6 -2.24 6.09 -12.43
CA PRO A 6 -1.06 5.77 -11.62
C PRO A 6 0.25 5.95 -12.39
N SER A 7 0.22 6.28 -13.69
CA SER A 7 1.40 6.59 -14.49
C SER A 7 2.15 7.79 -13.91
N ARG A 8 3.48 7.75 -13.94
CA ARG A 8 4.28 8.92 -13.57
C ARG A 8 4.24 9.99 -14.66
N GLU A 9 4.03 9.57 -15.90
CA GLU A 9 3.88 10.44 -17.07
C GLU A 9 2.66 11.36 -16.95
N ALA A 10 1.62 10.98 -16.20
CA ALA A 10 0.49 11.86 -15.89
C ALA A 10 0.89 13.19 -15.22
N HIS A 11 2.10 13.28 -14.65
CA HIS A 11 2.64 14.52 -14.10
C HIS A 11 3.38 15.39 -15.13
N PHE A 12 3.81 14.83 -16.26
CA PHE A 12 4.73 15.49 -17.21
C PHE A 12 4.16 16.80 -17.78
N PRO A 13 2.90 16.88 -18.24
CA PRO A 13 2.35 18.14 -18.75
C PRO A 13 2.36 19.26 -17.70
N LEU A 14 2.15 18.92 -16.42
CA LEU A 14 2.20 19.88 -15.32
C LEU A 14 3.63 20.24 -14.91
N ILE A 15 4.58 19.34 -15.11
CA ILE A 15 6.01 19.58 -14.88
C ILE A 15 6.51 20.57 -15.91
N GLU A 16 6.33 20.29 -17.20
CA GLU A 16 6.74 21.18 -18.29
C GLU A 16 6.11 22.57 -18.14
N LYS A 17 4.80 22.62 -17.90
CA LYS A 17 4.09 23.88 -17.67
C LYS A 17 4.62 24.68 -16.48
N LYS A 18 5.06 24.02 -15.41
CA LYS A 18 5.45 24.68 -14.16
C LYS A 18 6.93 25.08 -14.13
N TYR A 19 7.81 24.27 -14.72
CA TYR A 19 9.26 24.46 -14.64
C TYR A 19 9.87 24.93 -15.96
N GLY A 20 9.07 25.11 -17.02
CA GLY A 20 9.44 25.83 -18.23
C GLY A 20 10.22 25.02 -19.27
N GLU A 21 10.73 23.85 -18.91
CA GLU A 21 11.53 23.00 -19.80
C GLU A 21 10.79 21.69 -20.17
N PRO A 22 11.04 21.14 -21.38
CA PRO A 22 10.44 19.88 -21.82
C PRO A 22 10.98 18.69 -21.01
N MET A 23 10.23 17.58 -20.99
CA MET A 23 10.65 16.37 -20.28
C MET A 23 11.99 15.80 -20.74
N SER A 24 12.36 15.97 -22.01
CA SER A 24 13.69 15.56 -22.51
C SER A 24 14.82 16.23 -21.73
N TYR A 25 14.71 17.54 -21.48
CA TYR A 25 15.69 18.28 -20.68
C TYR A 25 15.78 17.71 -19.26
N TRP A 26 14.63 17.45 -18.62
CA TRP A 26 14.63 16.89 -17.27
C TRP A 26 15.18 15.46 -17.22
N PHE A 27 15.03 14.68 -18.28
CA PHE A 27 15.66 13.36 -18.38
C PHE A 27 17.17 13.45 -18.54
N ASP A 28 17.67 14.44 -19.28
CA ASP A 28 19.11 14.71 -19.40
C ASP A 28 19.69 15.13 -18.05
N VAL A 29 19.02 16.04 -17.33
CA VAL A 29 19.39 16.40 -15.94
C VAL A 29 19.43 15.18 -15.03
N MET A 30 18.46 14.27 -15.15
CA MET A 30 18.45 13.03 -14.38
C MET A 30 19.58 12.06 -14.76
N ALA A 31 20.05 12.10 -16.00
CA ALA A 31 21.16 11.27 -16.46
C ALA A 31 22.50 11.71 -15.84
N GLU A 32 22.69 13.03 -15.64
CA GLU A 32 23.89 13.59 -15.00
C GLU A 32 24.04 13.14 -13.53
N ILE A 33 22.91 12.94 -12.83
CA ILE A 33 22.88 12.56 -11.41
C ILE A 33 22.43 11.10 -11.21
N ALA A 34 22.53 10.25 -12.24
CA ALA A 34 21.97 8.89 -12.22
C ALA A 34 22.55 7.99 -11.12
N ASP A 35 23.83 8.18 -10.78
CA ASP A 35 24.56 7.41 -9.77
C ASP A 35 24.26 7.85 -8.33
N GLU A 36 23.67 9.03 -8.16
CA GLU A 36 23.29 9.56 -6.85
C GLU A 36 22.15 8.73 -6.22
N LYS A 37 22.10 8.71 -4.89
CA LYS A 37 21.01 8.02 -4.20
C LYS A 37 19.70 8.78 -4.42
N TYR A 38 18.60 8.04 -4.33
CA TYR A 38 17.26 8.62 -4.48
C TYR A 38 17.02 9.90 -3.66
N PRO A 39 17.42 10.02 -2.37
CA PRO A 39 17.24 11.25 -1.62
C PRO A 39 18.03 12.44 -2.20
N GLU A 40 19.24 12.20 -2.69
CA GLU A 40 20.12 13.21 -3.29
C GLU A 40 19.55 13.69 -4.63
N GLN A 41 19.07 12.78 -5.48
CA GLN A 41 18.37 13.12 -6.73
C GLN A 41 17.12 13.98 -6.49
N ILE A 42 16.35 13.65 -5.45
CA ILE A 42 15.17 14.44 -5.05
C ILE A 42 15.58 15.81 -4.54
N ALA A 43 16.60 15.90 -3.68
CA ALA A 43 17.08 17.16 -3.14
C ALA A 43 17.57 18.07 -4.28
N TYR A 44 18.35 17.53 -5.22
CA TYR A 44 18.84 18.25 -6.39
C TYR A 44 17.72 18.94 -7.17
N LEU A 45 16.67 18.20 -7.57
CA LEU A 45 15.54 18.80 -8.31
C LEU A 45 14.78 19.85 -7.48
N ARG A 46 14.64 19.64 -6.18
CA ARG A 46 13.89 20.54 -5.31
C ARG A 46 14.65 21.83 -5.02
N GLU A 47 15.93 21.73 -4.71
CA GLU A 47 16.76 22.83 -4.25
C GLU A 47 17.28 23.66 -5.42
N ASN A 48 17.69 23.01 -6.52
CA ASN A 48 18.25 23.71 -7.68
C ASN A 48 17.19 24.12 -8.72
N HIS A 49 16.10 23.36 -8.83
CA HIS A 49 15.07 23.60 -9.86
C HIS A 49 13.67 23.88 -9.28
N GLY A 50 13.54 24.01 -7.95
CA GLY A 50 12.28 24.39 -7.30
C GLY A 50 11.17 23.33 -7.39
N PHE A 51 11.51 22.07 -7.67
CA PHE A 51 10.50 21.03 -7.81
C PHE A 51 9.70 20.81 -6.51
N SER A 52 8.41 20.52 -6.65
CA SER A 52 7.64 19.90 -5.56
C SER A 52 8.07 18.45 -5.34
N GLN A 53 7.81 17.90 -4.14
CA GLN A 53 8.09 16.50 -3.83
C GLN A 53 7.48 15.53 -4.84
N ALA A 54 6.22 15.78 -5.23
CA ALA A 54 5.48 14.90 -6.12
C ALA A 54 6.06 14.92 -7.54
N HIS A 55 6.41 16.10 -8.05
CA HIS A 55 7.01 16.24 -9.38
C HIS A 55 8.42 15.64 -9.40
N ALA A 56 9.24 15.92 -8.38
CA ALA A 56 10.58 15.35 -8.29
C ALA A 56 10.52 13.81 -8.23
N ASN A 57 9.62 13.25 -7.41
CA ASN A 57 9.43 11.80 -7.37
C ASN A 57 8.98 11.23 -8.72
N ALA A 58 8.10 11.92 -9.45
CA ALA A 58 7.63 11.46 -10.75
C ALA A 58 8.79 11.34 -11.75
N VAL A 59 9.62 12.38 -11.88
CA VAL A 59 10.77 12.38 -12.81
C VAL A 59 11.82 11.36 -12.37
N VAL A 60 12.29 11.43 -11.10
CA VAL A 60 13.34 10.55 -10.58
C VAL A 60 12.97 9.08 -10.75
N MET A 61 11.77 8.70 -10.31
CA MET A 61 11.38 7.30 -10.38
C MET A 61 11.14 6.82 -11.81
N PHE A 62 10.66 7.69 -12.71
CA PHE A 62 10.53 7.35 -14.12
C PHE A 62 11.90 7.12 -14.77
N SER A 63 12.87 8.00 -14.54
CA SER A 63 14.26 7.83 -15.02
C SER A 63 14.93 6.58 -14.46
N ARG A 64 14.53 6.12 -13.27
CA ARG A 64 14.97 4.84 -12.66
C ARG A 64 14.19 3.62 -13.17
N GLY A 65 13.38 3.76 -14.23
CA GLY A 65 12.62 2.69 -14.85
C GLY A 65 11.27 2.35 -14.19
N SER A 66 10.88 3.05 -13.13
CA SER A 66 9.58 2.85 -12.49
C SER A 66 8.52 3.74 -13.14
N LYS A 67 7.80 3.21 -14.13
CA LYS A 67 6.79 3.99 -14.89
C LYS A 67 5.47 4.25 -14.15
N SER A 68 5.14 3.45 -13.14
CA SER A 68 3.87 3.56 -12.40
C SER A 68 4.06 3.45 -10.89
N THR A 69 3.23 4.19 -10.14
CA THR A 69 3.12 4.06 -8.68
C THR A 69 2.42 2.75 -8.27
N ARG A 70 1.71 2.10 -9.19
CA ARG A 70 1.10 0.78 -9.01
C ARG A 70 2.17 -0.30 -9.22
N ARG A 71 2.44 -1.07 -8.16
CA ARG A 71 3.38 -2.20 -8.15
C ARG A 71 2.69 -3.53 -8.44
N PHE A 72 1.43 -3.65 -8.05
CA PHE A 72 0.67 -4.89 -8.17
C PHE A 72 -0.67 -4.60 -8.86
N ASN A 73 -1.02 -5.44 -9.84
CA ASN A 73 -2.33 -5.38 -10.49
C ASN A 73 -3.32 -6.30 -9.79
N THR A 74 -2.83 -7.42 -9.26
CA THR A 74 -3.65 -8.42 -8.57
C THR A 74 -3.05 -8.82 -7.21
N PRO A 75 -3.86 -9.37 -6.29
CA PRO A 75 -3.35 -10.01 -5.06
C PRO A 75 -2.32 -11.09 -5.34
N ALA A 76 -2.45 -11.83 -6.46
CA ALA A 76 -1.51 -12.86 -6.85
C ALA A 76 -0.11 -12.28 -7.14
N ASP A 77 -0.02 -11.11 -7.78
CA ASP A 77 1.26 -10.44 -8.03
C ASP A 77 1.93 -10.03 -6.72
N TYR A 78 1.15 -9.52 -5.76
CA TYR A 78 1.65 -9.20 -4.44
C TYR A 78 2.23 -10.44 -3.74
N TYR A 79 1.52 -11.56 -3.72
CA TYR A 79 1.97 -12.80 -3.06
C TYR A 79 3.26 -13.38 -3.63
N LYS A 80 3.53 -13.20 -4.93
CA LYS A 80 4.79 -13.65 -5.56
C LYS A 80 6.02 -12.94 -5.00
N THR A 81 5.85 -11.78 -4.37
CA THR A 81 6.97 -11.00 -3.80
C THR A 81 7.26 -11.32 -2.35
N LEU A 82 6.45 -12.18 -1.70
CA LEU A 82 6.56 -12.45 -0.28
C LEU A 82 7.34 -13.72 0.03
N ASP A 83 7.90 -13.76 1.25
CA ASP A 83 8.36 -15.02 1.84
C ASP A 83 7.21 -16.05 1.87
N PRO A 84 7.47 -17.35 1.58
CA PRO A 84 6.43 -18.37 1.55
C PRO A 84 5.59 -18.49 2.81
N LYS A 85 6.18 -18.27 4.01
CA LYS A 85 5.43 -18.30 5.28
C LYS A 85 4.44 -17.14 5.33
N GLN A 86 4.90 -15.94 4.98
CA GLN A 86 4.04 -14.75 4.94
C GLN A 86 2.91 -14.90 3.92
N ALA A 87 3.23 -15.36 2.71
CA ALA A 87 2.22 -15.60 1.67
C ALA A 87 1.16 -16.61 2.15
N LYS A 88 1.58 -17.71 2.77
CA LYS A 88 0.67 -18.73 3.33
C LYS A 88 -0.24 -18.15 4.40
N THR A 89 0.32 -17.44 5.37
CA THR A 89 -0.43 -16.85 6.49
C THR A 89 -1.42 -15.79 6.01
N ILE A 90 -1.00 -14.87 5.14
CA ILE A 90 -1.88 -13.82 4.61
C ILE A 90 -3.03 -14.44 3.79
N ARG A 91 -2.74 -15.44 2.94
CA ARG A 91 -3.81 -16.14 2.18
C ARG A 91 -4.79 -16.84 3.11
N ALA A 92 -4.32 -17.44 4.21
CA ALA A 92 -5.18 -18.06 5.21
C ALA A 92 -6.07 -17.03 5.92
N MET A 93 -5.56 -15.85 6.28
CA MET A 93 -6.36 -14.76 6.85
C MET A 93 -7.50 -14.34 5.93
N PHE A 94 -7.20 -14.04 4.66
CA PHE A 94 -8.21 -13.64 3.68
C PHE A 94 -9.23 -14.74 3.44
N LYS A 95 -8.78 -16.00 3.30
CA LYS A 95 -9.68 -17.15 3.14
C LYS A 95 -10.62 -17.32 4.33
N ALA A 96 -10.12 -17.21 5.55
CA ALA A 96 -10.92 -17.35 6.77
C ALA A 96 -12.06 -16.32 6.83
N ILE A 97 -11.80 -15.09 6.38
CA ILE A 97 -12.79 -14.03 6.34
C ILE A 97 -13.77 -14.25 5.18
N MET A 98 -13.28 -14.44 3.96
CA MET A 98 -14.10 -14.59 2.75
C MET A 98 -15.00 -15.83 2.79
N THR A 99 -14.60 -16.90 3.50
CA THR A 99 -15.46 -18.07 3.71
C THR A 99 -16.73 -17.72 4.48
N LYS A 100 -16.67 -16.74 5.40
CA LYS A 100 -17.83 -16.28 6.19
C LYS A 100 -18.57 -15.12 5.55
N TYR A 101 -17.86 -14.29 4.78
CA TYR A 101 -18.38 -13.09 4.12
C TYR A 101 -18.05 -13.13 2.63
N PRO A 102 -18.79 -13.94 1.83
CA PRO A 102 -18.49 -14.16 0.41
C PRO A 102 -18.68 -12.91 -0.46
N ASP A 103 -19.46 -11.93 0.00
CA ASP A 103 -19.72 -10.67 -0.72
C ASP A 103 -18.54 -9.68 -0.64
N LEU A 104 -17.50 -9.98 0.14
CA LEU A 104 -16.31 -9.14 0.22
C LEU A 104 -15.41 -9.33 -1.00
N GLU A 105 -15.01 -8.22 -1.60
CA GLU A 105 -14.07 -8.23 -2.71
C GLU A 105 -12.63 -8.12 -2.21
N LEU A 106 -11.77 -9.05 -2.65
CA LEU A 106 -10.32 -8.95 -2.45
C LEU A 106 -9.68 -8.14 -3.58
N VAL A 107 -9.19 -6.94 -3.25
CA VAL A 107 -8.60 -5.98 -4.20
C VAL A 107 -7.17 -5.60 -3.78
N ILE A 108 -6.43 -4.96 -4.70
CA ILE A 108 -5.20 -4.24 -4.35
C ILE A 108 -5.53 -2.75 -4.15
N ALA A 109 -5.22 -2.22 -2.98
CA ALA A 109 -5.24 -0.78 -2.71
C ALA A 109 -3.94 -0.37 -2.01
N TRP A 110 -3.35 0.76 -2.44
CA TRP A 110 -2.04 1.22 -1.98
C TRP A 110 -0.95 0.14 -2.03
N ASN A 111 -0.96 -0.69 -3.09
CA ASN A 111 -0.06 -1.84 -3.27
C ASN A 111 -0.14 -2.92 -2.18
N GLN A 112 -1.28 -3.01 -1.48
CA GLN A 112 -1.54 -4.02 -0.46
C GLN A 112 -2.88 -4.73 -0.73
N PRO A 113 -3.02 -6.01 -0.38
CA PRO A 113 -4.30 -6.71 -0.47
C PRO A 113 -5.26 -6.20 0.61
N MET A 114 -6.49 -5.92 0.20
CA MET A 114 -7.55 -5.36 1.02
C MET A 114 -8.87 -6.06 0.70
N LEU A 115 -9.66 -6.35 1.72
CA LEU A 115 -11.08 -6.68 1.60
C LEU A 115 -11.91 -5.40 1.70
N ARG A 116 -12.88 -5.27 0.80
CA ARG A 116 -13.85 -4.18 0.81
C ARG A 116 -15.26 -4.69 0.54
N ILE A 117 -16.22 -3.88 0.95
CA ILE A 117 -17.62 -3.95 0.51
C ILE A 117 -17.95 -2.62 -0.16
N ASP A 118 -18.42 -2.65 -1.39
CA ASP A 118 -18.63 -1.46 -2.23
C ASP A 118 -17.38 -0.53 -2.27
N LYS A 119 -17.47 0.61 -1.57
CA LYS A 119 -16.41 1.63 -1.48
C LYS A 119 -15.62 1.56 -0.17
N ASP A 120 -16.06 0.77 0.79
CA ASP A 120 -15.57 0.77 2.17
C ASP A 120 -14.67 -0.42 2.46
N TYR A 121 -13.48 -0.15 3.00
CA TYR A 121 -12.53 -1.18 3.39
C TYR A 121 -12.87 -1.77 4.77
N VAL A 122 -12.72 -3.09 4.88
CA VAL A 122 -13.08 -3.83 6.10
C VAL A 122 -11.91 -4.59 6.73
N PHE A 123 -10.95 -5.03 5.91
CA PHE A 123 -9.77 -5.73 6.40
C PHE A 123 -8.61 -5.56 5.42
N GLY A 124 -7.39 -5.49 5.92
CA GLY A 124 -6.18 -5.45 5.10
C GLY A 124 -5.06 -6.25 5.74
N ALA A 125 -4.13 -6.73 4.92
CA ALA A 125 -2.92 -7.37 5.42
C ALA A 125 -1.71 -6.95 4.57
N SER A 126 -0.57 -6.76 5.22
CA SER A 126 0.70 -6.38 4.58
C SER A 126 1.86 -7.09 5.25
N ALA A 127 2.91 -7.39 4.49
CA ALA A 127 4.11 -8.03 4.98
C ALA A 127 5.18 -6.98 5.28
N ALA A 128 5.75 -7.04 6.48
CA ALA A 128 6.97 -6.35 6.86
C ALA A 128 8.13 -7.36 6.97
N LYS A 129 9.37 -6.89 7.19
CA LYS A 129 10.56 -7.76 7.21
C LYS A 129 10.43 -8.93 8.20
N ASN A 130 9.87 -8.68 9.40
CA ASN A 130 9.86 -9.64 10.51
C ASN A 130 8.45 -10.04 10.99
N HIS A 131 7.39 -9.46 10.42
CA HIS A 131 6.01 -9.68 10.87
C HIS A 131 5.02 -9.34 9.76
N ILE A 132 3.76 -9.74 9.95
CA ILE A 132 2.62 -9.33 9.13
C ILE A 132 1.86 -8.25 9.91
N LEU A 133 1.41 -7.21 9.21
CA LEU A 133 0.50 -6.20 9.76
C LEU A 133 -0.88 -6.42 9.17
N MET A 134 -1.88 -6.56 10.02
CA MET A 134 -3.28 -6.53 9.63
C MET A 134 -3.95 -5.22 10.07
N ALA A 135 -4.96 -4.78 9.32
CA ALA A 135 -5.71 -3.56 9.57
C ALA A 135 -7.22 -3.85 9.54
N THR A 136 -7.95 -3.31 10.51
CA THR A 136 -9.41 -3.45 10.65
C THR A 136 -10.20 -2.30 10.01
N TRP A 137 -9.49 -1.24 9.57
CA TRP A 137 -10.09 -0.01 9.03
C TRP A 137 -11.08 0.72 9.97
N SER A 138 -11.09 0.36 11.25
CA SER A 138 -11.82 1.06 12.33
C SER A 138 -11.01 1.04 13.61
N LYS A 139 -10.80 2.22 14.20
CA LYS A 139 -10.17 2.40 15.50
C LYS A 139 -11.02 1.79 16.61
N ASP A 140 -12.33 1.96 16.52
CA ASP A 140 -13.29 1.50 17.53
C ASP A 140 -13.37 -0.04 17.52
N VAL A 141 -13.35 -0.67 16.34
CA VAL A 141 -13.21 -2.13 16.24
C VAL A 141 -11.88 -2.60 16.84
N LEU A 142 -10.78 -1.93 16.53
CA LEU A 142 -9.47 -2.33 17.07
C LEU A 142 -9.45 -2.24 18.60
N GLU A 143 -9.95 -1.14 19.17
CA GLU A 143 -10.02 -0.93 20.62
C GLU A 143 -10.96 -1.92 21.32
N LYS A 144 -12.12 -2.21 20.71
CA LYS A 144 -13.08 -3.21 21.21
C LYS A 144 -12.49 -4.62 21.30
N PHE A 145 -11.62 -4.99 20.36
CA PHE A 145 -11.03 -6.33 20.29
C PHE A 145 -9.65 -6.42 20.93
N ALA A 146 -8.98 -5.31 21.25
CA ALA A 146 -7.68 -5.29 21.88
C ALA A 146 -7.55 -6.19 23.13
N PRO A 147 -8.57 -6.31 24.03
CA PRO A 147 -8.49 -7.23 25.16
C PRO A 147 -8.34 -8.72 24.80
N LYS A 148 -8.68 -9.10 23.56
CA LYS A 148 -8.55 -10.47 23.03
C LYS A 148 -7.25 -10.71 22.26
N MET A 149 -6.40 -9.70 22.14
CA MET A 149 -5.16 -9.70 21.34
C MET A 149 -3.95 -9.33 22.20
N LYS A 150 -3.97 -9.68 23.49
CA LYS A 150 -2.93 -9.29 24.46
C LYS A 150 -1.54 -9.85 24.12
N ASP A 151 -1.51 -10.94 23.36
CA ASP A 151 -0.33 -11.62 22.84
C ASP A 151 0.16 -11.06 21.49
N LEU A 152 -0.56 -10.09 20.91
CA LEU A 152 -0.23 -9.50 19.61
C LEU A 152 0.25 -8.05 19.76
N ASP A 153 0.99 -7.57 18.75
CA ASP A 153 1.49 -6.19 18.70
C ASP A 153 0.39 -5.23 18.20
N VAL A 154 -0.52 -4.85 19.10
CA VAL A 154 -1.63 -3.94 18.79
C VAL A 154 -1.15 -2.49 18.78
N LYS A 155 -1.18 -1.86 17.61
CA LYS A 155 -0.85 -0.45 17.37
C LYS A 155 -2.11 0.38 17.15
N LYS A 156 -1.95 1.71 17.06
CA LYS A 156 -3.04 2.68 16.85
C LYS A 156 -3.98 2.36 15.65
N LYS A 157 -3.46 1.71 14.60
CA LYS A 157 -4.23 1.44 13.36
C LYS A 157 -4.08 0.02 12.82
N THR A 158 -3.20 -0.78 13.40
CA THR A 158 -2.77 -2.08 12.85
C THR A 158 -2.47 -3.04 13.97
N ILE A 159 -2.54 -4.33 13.69
CA ILE A 159 -2.12 -5.40 14.59
C ILE A 159 -0.97 -6.14 13.92
N GLY A 160 0.17 -6.21 14.59
CA GLY A 160 1.35 -6.98 14.17
C GLY A 160 1.25 -8.43 14.66
N VAL A 161 1.52 -9.38 13.76
CA VAL A 161 1.56 -10.81 14.07
C VAL A 161 2.77 -11.50 13.46
N PRO A 162 3.23 -12.64 14.04
CA PRO A 162 4.30 -13.44 13.47
C PRO A 162 4.05 -13.84 12.00
N ASN A 163 5.12 -14.05 11.24
CA ASN A 163 5.03 -14.44 9.83
C ASN A 163 4.33 -15.79 9.61
N ASP A 164 4.36 -16.66 10.61
CA ASP A 164 3.73 -17.98 10.69
C ASP A 164 2.57 -18.03 11.69
N TRP A 165 1.97 -16.87 12.00
CA TRP A 165 0.87 -16.78 12.95
C TRP A 165 -0.24 -17.78 12.64
N LYS A 166 -0.62 -18.56 13.65
CA LYS A 166 -1.77 -19.46 13.56
C LYS A 166 -3.04 -18.61 13.51
N VAL A 167 -3.62 -18.51 12.31
CA VAL A 167 -4.79 -17.68 12.04
C VAL A 167 -5.93 -18.03 12.99
N ASP A 168 -6.34 -17.06 13.82
CA ASP A 168 -7.57 -17.14 14.61
C ASP A 168 -8.75 -16.68 13.75
N GLU A 169 -9.39 -17.64 13.09
CA GLU A 169 -10.53 -17.39 12.21
C GLU A 169 -11.69 -16.70 12.94
N LYS A 170 -11.96 -17.08 14.20
CA LYS A 170 -13.07 -16.52 14.98
C LYS A 170 -12.81 -15.06 15.31
N LEU A 171 -11.58 -14.72 15.69
CA LEU A 171 -11.17 -13.34 15.95
C LEU A 171 -11.30 -12.49 14.68
N LEU A 172 -10.74 -12.94 13.55
CA LEU A 172 -10.80 -12.21 12.28
C LEU A 172 -12.25 -11.99 11.82
N GLN A 173 -13.07 -13.03 11.83
CA GLN A 173 -14.47 -12.94 11.43
C GLN A 173 -15.28 -12.03 12.36
N ALA A 174 -14.97 -12.00 13.66
CA ALA A 174 -15.64 -11.13 14.62
C ALA A 174 -15.25 -9.65 14.44
N MET A 175 -13.98 -9.35 14.14
CA MET A 175 -13.55 -7.98 13.81
C MET A 175 -14.21 -7.48 12.53
N VAL A 176 -14.25 -8.31 11.48
CA VAL A 176 -14.91 -7.96 10.22
C VAL A 176 -16.42 -7.78 10.41
N LYS A 177 -17.07 -8.63 11.23
CA LYS A 177 -18.48 -8.44 11.59
C LYS A 177 -18.73 -7.07 12.21
N ALA A 178 -17.89 -6.68 13.16
CA ALA A 178 -18.02 -5.41 13.86
C ALA A 178 -17.80 -4.25 12.89
N ARG A 179 -16.80 -4.33 12.00
CA ARG A 179 -16.56 -3.32 10.98
C ARG A 179 -17.72 -3.19 10.00
N LEU A 180 -18.27 -4.31 9.53
CA LEU A 180 -19.44 -4.30 8.65
C LEU A 180 -20.68 -3.71 9.33
N ALA A 181 -20.83 -3.85 10.65
CA ALA A 181 -21.94 -3.25 11.38
C ALA A 181 -21.82 -1.72 11.48
N GLU A 182 -20.62 -1.14 11.39
CA GLU A 182 -20.41 0.32 11.35
C GLU A 182 -20.70 0.93 9.97
N LEU A 183 -20.78 0.10 8.92
CA LEU A 183 -20.96 0.52 7.53
C LEU A 183 -22.41 0.46 7.06
N LYS A 184 -23.32 0.03 7.94
CA LYS A 184 -24.77 -0.09 7.68
C LYS A 184 -25.52 1.17 8.07
#